data_AF-A0A413NRJ9-F1
#
_entry.id   AF-A0A413NRJ9-F1
#
_cell.length_a   1.000
_cell.length_b   1.000
_cell.length_c   1.000
_cell.angle_alpha   90.00
_cell.angle_beta   90.00
_cell.angle_gamma   90.00
#
_symmetry.space_group_name_H-M   'P 1'
#
loop_
_entity.id
_entity.type
_entity.pdbx_description
1 polymer ?
#
loop_
_entity_poly.entity_id
_entity_poly.type
_entity_poly.pdbx_seq_one_letter_code
_entity_poly.pdbx_strand_id
1 'polypeptide(L)'
;MKANLIFFLAIFIISALFIGHFRLTFSPFSISLPYWHRALGVVLIVAGCLVYNIGENVAGYKKGLDNGMEIVLKQLKKRYERPGD
;
A
#
# COMPACT_ATOMS: atom_id res chain seq x y z
N MET A 1 -6.99 -17.85 2.90
CA MET A 1 -6.87 -16.39 2.65
C MET A 1 -8.02 -15.57 3.23
N LYS A 2 -9.30 -15.89 2.96
CA LYS A 2 -10.46 -15.09 3.44
C LYS A 2 -10.56 -14.96 4.97
N ALA A 3 -10.38 -16.06 5.72
CA ALA A 3 -10.46 -16.04 7.19
C ALA A 3 -9.36 -15.15 7.83
N ASN A 4 -8.14 -15.21 7.32
CA ASN A 4 -7.03 -14.37 7.80
C ASN A 4 -7.31 -12.89 7.54
N LEU A 5 -7.87 -12.56 6.36
CA LEU A 5 -8.26 -11.19 6.01
C LEU A 5 -9.32 -10.65 6.98
N ILE A 6 -10.34 -11.46 7.29
CA ILE A 6 -11.41 -11.10 8.24
C ILE A 6 -10.84 -10.88 9.64
N PHE A 7 -9.90 -11.73 10.07
CA PHE A 7 -9.24 -11.60 11.37
C PHE A 7 -8.41 -10.30 11.47
N PHE A 8 -7.61 -10.00 10.45
CA PHE A 8 -6.84 -8.74 10.39
C PHE A 8 -7.77 -7.51 10.38
N LEU A 9 -8.86 -7.58 9.62
CA LEU A 9 -9.84 -6.49 9.56
C LEU A 9 -10.50 -6.23 10.92
N ALA A 10 -10.84 -7.29 11.66
CA ALA A 10 -11.41 -7.17 13.00
C ALA A 10 -10.44 -6.50 13.98
N ILE A 11 -9.17 -6.92 14.00
CA ILE A 11 -8.13 -6.31 14.85
C ILE A 11 -7.92 -4.83 14.50
N PHE A 12 -7.92 -4.51 13.20
CA PHE A 12 -7.76 -3.15 12.72
C PHE A 12 -8.92 -2.24 13.19
N ILE A 13 -10.16 -2.72 13.08
CA ILE A 13 -11.35 -2.00 13.54
C ILE A 13 -11.28 -1.77 15.05
N ILE A 14 -10.95 -2.80 15.84
CA ILE A 14 -10.83 -2.69 17.30
C ILE A 14 -9.75 -1.67 17.69
N SER A 15 -8.59 -1.70 17.02
CA SER A 15 -7.49 -0.77 17.27
C SER A 15 -7.87 0.67 16.92
N ALA A 16 -8.54 0.89 15.79
CA ALA A 16 -9.02 2.22 15.40
C ALA A 16 -10.07 2.76 16.38
N LEU A 17 -10.97 1.89 16.87
CA LEU A 17 -11.98 2.24 17.87
C LEU A 17 -11.35 2.62 19.21
N PHE A 18 -10.27 1.94 19.60
CA PHE A 18 -9.49 2.24 20.81
C PHE A 18 -8.77 3.59 20.72
N ILE A 19 -8.10 3.87 19.59
CA ILE A 19 -7.40 5.16 19.34
C ILE A 19 -8.39 6.33 19.29
N GLY A 20 -9.58 6.11 18.72
CA GLY A 20 -10.63 7.11 18.58
C GLY A 20 -11.44 7.38 19.84
N HIS A 21 -11.09 6.77 20.99
CA HIS A 21 -11.84 6.86 22.25
C HIS A 21 -13.36 6.73 22.06
N PHE A 22 -13.79 5.74 21.28
CA PHE A 22 -15.19 5.53 20.97
C PHE A 22 -16.00 5.35 22.26
N ARG A 23 -16.96 6.23 22.49
CA ARG A 23 -17.88 6.17 23.62
C ARG A 23 -19.29 5.94 23.08
N LEU A 24 -19.84 4.79 23.46
CA LEU A 24 -21.21 4.42 23.15
C LEU A 24 -22.00 4.39 24.47
N THR A 25 -22.85 5.40 24.67
CA THR A 25 -23.68 5.53 25.86
C THR A 25 -25.08 5.02 25.57
N PHE A 26 -25.59 4.13 26.42
CA PHE A 26 -26.92 3.53 26.33
C PHE A 26 -27.91 4.19 27.31
N SER A 27 -28.25 5.47 27.09
CA SER A 27 -29.51 6.15 27.52
C SER A 27 -29.30 7.67 27.59
N PRO A 28 -30.07 8.48 26.83
CA PRO A 28 -30.61 8.16 25.50
C PRO A 28 -29.42 7.84 24.57
N PHE A 29 -29.57 6.99 23.56
CA PHE A 29 -28.43 6.54 22.75
C PHE A 29 -27.60 7.72 22.23
N SER A 30 -26.33 7.79 22.64
CA SER A 30 -25.40 8.81 22.19
C SER A 30 -24.08 8.16 21.81
N ILE A 31 -23.72 8.32 20.53
CA ILE A 31 -22.43 7.93 19.99
C ILE A 31 -21.56 9.19 19.99
N SER A 32 -20.51 9.16 20.80
CA SER A 32 -19.50 10.21 20.78
C SER A 32 -18.15 9.61 20.40
N LEU A 33 -17.51 10.20 19.41
CA LEU A 33 -16.12 9.90 19.03
C LEU A 33 -15.24 11.11 19.39
N PRO A 34 -15.03 11.39 20.69
CA PRO A 34 -14.10 12.43 21.09
C PRO A 34 -12.73 12.05 20.52
N TYR A 35 -12.15 12.94 19.72
CA TYR A 35 -10.86 12.76 19.06
C TYR A 35 -10.79 11.84 17.82
N TRP A 36 -11.89 11.54 17.13
CA TRP A 36 -11.91 10.76 15.87
C TRP A 36 -10.85 11.15 14.81
N HIS A 37 -10.56 12.44 14.69
CA HIS A 37 -9.51 13.00 13.82
C HIS A 37 -8.11 12.41 14.04
N ARG A 38 -7.77 11.94 15.27
CA ARG A 38 -6.47 11.31 15.57
C ARG A 38 -6.39 9.91 14.98
N ALA A 39 -7.47 9.14 15.11
CA ALA A 39 -7.57 7.81 14.50
C ALA A 39 -7.49 7.93 12.97
N LEU A 40 -8.19 8.89 12.37
CA LEU A 40 -8.09 9.16 10.93
C LEU A 40 -6.69 9.56 10.48
N GLY A 41 -6.00 10.42 11.25
CA GLY A 41 -4.62 10.80 10.94
C GLY A 41 -3.69 9.60 10.85
N VAL A 42 -3.76 8.68 11.80
CA VAL A 42 -2.96 7.44 11.80
C VAL A 42 -3.31 6.56 10.60
N VAL A 43 -4.60 6.37 10.31
CA VAL A 43 -5.05 5.56 9.17
C VAL A 43 -4.54 6.16 7.85
N LEU A 44 -4.62 7.47 7.67
CA LEU A 44 -4.13 8.14 6.47
C LEU A 44 -2.62 8.03 6.30
N ILE A 45 -1.84 8.11 7.39
CA ILE A 45 -0.39 7.91 7.34
C ILE A 45 -0.06 6.49 6.89
N VAL A 46 -0.69 5.47 7.50
CA VAL A 46 -0.46 4.06 7.13
C VAL A 46 -0.86 3.80 5.68
N ALA A 47 -2.03 4.29 5.26
CA ALA A 47 -2.49 4.19 3.87
C ALA A 47 -1.52 4.88 2.90
N GLY A 48 -1.04 6.08 3.24
CA GLY A 48 -0.05 6.82 2.47
C GLY A 48 1.26 6.05 2.31
N CYS A 49 1.79 5.48 3.40
CA CYS A 49 2.99 4.64 3.35
C CYS A 49 2.79 3.38 2.48
N LEU A 50 1.62 2.74 2.55
CA LEU A 50 1.32 1.57 1.71
C LEU A 50 1.27 1.93 0.23
N VAL A 51 0.56 2.99 -0.13
CA VAL A 51 0.48 3.46 -1.52
C VAL A 51 1.85 3.87 -2.03
N TYR A 52 2.64 4.59 -1.22
CA TYR A 52 4.01 4.96 -1.58
C TYR A 52 4.88 3.74 -1.85
N ASN A 53 4.89 2.75 -0.96
CA ASN A 53 5.67 1.52 -1.15
C ASN A 53 5.25 0.76 -2.41
N ILE A 54 3.94 0.63 -2.67
CA ILE A 54 3.45 -0.03 -3.90
C ILE A 54 3.91 0.76 -5.13
N GLY A 55 3.77 2.09 -5.10
CA GLY A 55 4.20 2.96 -6.18
C GLY A 55 5.69 2.86 -6.49
N GLU A 56 6.53 2.87 -5.45
CA GLU A 56 7.99 2.74 -5.59
C GLU A 56 8.37 1.38 -6.16
N ASN A 57 7.74 0.28 -5.70
CA ASN A 57 7.96 -1.05 -6.24
C ASN A 57 7.59 -1.13 -7.73
N VAL A 58 6.40 -0.64 -8.12
CA VAL A 58 5.95 -0.66 -9.51
C VAL A 58 6.86 0.19 -10.40
N ALA A 59 7.25 1.38 -9.93
CA ALA A 59 8.18 2.25 -10.64
C ALA A 59 9.56 1.58 -10.80
N GLY A 60 10.06 0.90 -9.76
CA GLY A 60 11.28 0.13 -9.78
C GLY A 60 11.25 -1.01 -10.80
N TYR A 61 10.16 -1.79 -10.83
CA TYR A 61 9.96 -2.85 -11.84
C TYR A 61 9.94 -2.30 -13.26
N LYS A 62 9.21 -1.21 -13.49
CA LYS A 62 9.14 -0.58 -14.82
C LYS A 62 10.52 -0.12 -15.29
N LYS A 63 11.29 0.52 -14.40
CA LYS A 63 12.65 0.97 -14.68
C LYS A 63 13.60 -0.21 -14.95
N GLY A 64 13.49 -1.28 -14.17
CA GLY A 64 14.28 -2.50 -14.38
C GLY A 64 14.00 -3.16 -15.73
N LEU A 65 12.72 -3.22 -16.11
CA LEU A 65 12.30 -3.78 -17.40
C LEU A 65 12.82 -2.97 -18.59
N ASP A 66 12.70 -1.64 -18.53
CA ASP A 66 13.14 -0.74 -19.61
C ASP A 66 14.66 -0.81 -19.82
N ASN A 67 15.42 -0.79 -18.73
CA ASN A 67 16.88 -0.97 -18.78
C ASN A 67 17.26 -2.34 -19.38
N GLY A 68 16.57 -3.41 -18.97
CA GLY A 68 16.81 -4.75 -19.52
C GLY A 68 16.54 -4.82 -21.03
N MET A 69 15.43 -4.21 -21.46
CA MET A 69 15.06 -4.14 -22.87
C MET A 69 16.09 -3.35 -23.70
N GLU A 70 16.58 -2.22 -23.19
CA GLU A 70 17.63 -1.42 -23.86
C GLU A 70 18.92 -2.24 -24.04
N ILE A 71 19.34 -2.98 -23.01
CA ILE A 71 20.53 -3.84 -23.08
C ILE A 71 20.36 -4.92 -24.15
N VAL A 72 19.20 -5.60 -24.18
CA VAL A 72 18.92 -6.66 -25.16
C VAL A 72 18.89 -6.09 -26.58
N LEU A 73 18.21 -4.95 -26.81
CA LEU A 73 18.18 -4.27 -28.10
C LEU A 73 19.58 -3.87 -28.58
N LYS A 74 20.41 -3.35 -27.68
CA LYS A 74 21.80 -2.98 -27.99
C LYS A 74 22.64 -4.20 -28.36
N GLN A 75 22.45 -5.33 -27.69
CA GLN A 75 23.14 -6.59 -28.03
C GLN A 75 22.67 -7.15 -29.37
N LEU A 76 21.36 -7.12 -29.65
CA LEU A 76 20.79 -7.55 -30.92
C LEU A 76 21.32 -6.70 -32.07
N LYS A 77 21.32 -5.36 -31.92
CA LYS A 77 21.87 -4.45 -32.92
C LYS A 77 23.35 -4.72 -33.19
N LYS A 78 24.16 -4.94 -32.15
CA LYS A 78 25.58 -5.32 -32.30
C LYS A 78 25.77 -6.65 -33.05
N ARG A 79 24.90 -7.65 -32.83
CA ARG A 79 24.94 -8.92 -33.57
C ARG A 79 24.51 -8.75 -35.03
N TYR A 80 23.51 -7.91 -35.29
CA TYR A 80 23.05 -7.62 -36.63
C TYR A 80 24.09 -6.86 -37.47
N GLU A 81 24.82 -5.92 -36.85
CA GLU A 81 25.88 -5.12 -37.49
C GLU A 81 27.21 -5.89 -37.67
N ARG A 82 27.40 -7.02 -36.97
CA ARG A 82 28.46 -8.01 -37.25
C ARG A 82 27.85 -9.34 -37.70
N PRO A 83 27.36 -9.45 -38.95
CA PRO A 83 26.92 -10.72 -39.48
C PRO A 83 28.15 -11.57 -39.84
N GLY A 84 28.71 -12.29 -38.87
CA GLY A 84 29.71 -13.36 -39.13
C GLY A 84 31.08 -13.18 -38.46
N ASP A 85 31.15 -13.36 -37.15
CA ASP A 85 32.24 -14.08 -36.48
C ASP A 85 31.67 -15.42 -35.98
#